data_AF-A0A943PBH4-F1
#
_entry.id   AF-A0A943PBH4-F1
#
_cell.length_a   1.000
_cell.length_b   1.000
_cell.length_c   1.000
_cell.angle_alpha   90.00
_cell.angle_beta   90.00
_cell.angle_gamma   90.00
#
_symmetry.space_group_name_H-M   'P 1'
#
loop_
_entity.id
_entity.type
_entity.pdbx_description
1 polymer ?
#
loop_
_entity_poly.entity_id
_entity_poly.type
_entity_poly.pdbx_seq_one_letter_code
_entity_poly.pdbx_strand_id
1 'polypeptide(L)'
;MTIGSRIQALRKERGMSQEELANKLSVSRQTVSQWETGQTAPSIDNIYTLKDIFGVSFDALMSEQQTESPQKAPAAVIPHKHGEITYNPEDIKSATRIVFMPRILRTLFVAVLFTIVLSASVIGDDRIDIPGFCIAALIFTIAVLIKQIIGAASYKKSALQKSADRKYEYDLYADRMVITVMRRGELSSRFVVRYGDVSKILENQTHAVFVLGGKLFILRKSEPLCDAVRPYIGAGKNTVAASGKGKVISILLIILSILCPFFALTALEAAVPDVPSSFALGKAVNRMWIFYLFLPIPTASIIFGFYQNKKGIRNVRNIVVGLILAVILAVYGSFTPIFKDSYISDNLAAEKYAAEINIELPQSEKCVINKLFEGEVRSSVLCEKTSFDAFFQNAKSDDRWKEELPTELQGCAPAFTLGEYDLCLIYNADTGEFNTLPEKSGEYHFIFIATKKSDRTLEIADYTRKFTASGQSLPGAA
;
A
#
# COMPACT_ATOMS: atom_id res chain seq x y z
N MET A 1 -31.17 -25.48 18.32
CA MET A 1 -30.33 -26.09 17.26
C MET A 1 -29.16 -25.17 17.01
N THR A 2 -27.93 -25.69 16.95
CA THR A 2 -26.73 -24.89 16.63
C THR A 2 -26.61 -24.66 15.13
N ILE A 3 -25.84 -23.65 14.70
CA ILE A 3 -25.50 -23.42 13.28
C ILE A 3 -24.97 -24.68 12.58
N GLY A 4 -24.14 -25.47 13.27
CA GLY A 4 -23.61 -26.73 12.77
C GLY A 4 -24.69 -27.75 12.44
N SER A 5 -25.63 -27.94 13.38
CA SER A 5 -26.77 -28.84 13.17
C SER A 5 -27.69 -28.37 12.03
N ARG A 6 -27.77 -27.06 11.78
CA ARG A 6 -28.56 -26.46 10.68
C ARG A 6 -27.89 -26.67 9.32
N ILE A 7 -26.58 -26.48 9.23
CA ILE A 7 -25.79 -26.78 8.02
C ILE A 7 -25.95 -28.25 7.66
N GLN A 8 -25.85 -29.15 8.65
CA GLN A 8 -26.04 -30.57 8.44
C GLN A 8 -27.46 -30.91 7.95
N ALA A 9 -28.49 -30.31 8.53
CA ALA A 9 -29.88 -30.52 8.13
C ALA A 9 -30.13 -30.07 6.68
N LEU A 10 -29.73 -28.84 6.33
CA LEU A 10 -29.89 -28.28 4.98
C LEU A 10 -29.08 -29.06 3.93
N ARG A 11 -27.89 -29.53 4.29
CA ARG A 11 -27.09 -30.40 3.41
C ARG A 11 -27.83 -31.72 3.12
N LYS A 12 -28.37 -32.37 4.14
CA LYS A 12 -29.12 -33.63 4.01
C LYS A 12 -30.43 -33.44 3.24
N GLU A 13 -31.14 -32.34 3.47
CA GLU A 13 -32.37 -31.98 2.73
C GLU A 13 -32.11 -31.82 1.24
N ARG A 14 -30.91 -31.35 0.87
CA ARG A 14 -30.46 -31.21 -0.52
C ARG A 14 -29.75 -32.45 -1.07
N GLY A 15 -29.73 -33.56 -0.33
CA GLY A 15 -29.10 -34.82 -0.76
C GLY A 15 -27.59 -34.75 -0.96
N MET A 16 -26.91 -33.72 -0.44
CA MET A 16 -25.48 -33.51 -0.68
C MET A 16 -24.61 -34.30 0.32
N SER A 17 -23.46 -34.78 -0.13
CA SER A 17 -22.41 -35.30 0.76
C SER A 17 -21.62 -34.16 1.42
N GLN A 18 -20.92 -34.43 2.53
CA GLN A 18 -20.04 -33.42 3.15
C GLN A 18 -18.91 -32.98 2.20
N GLU A 19 -18.48 -33.89 1.32
CA GLU A 19 -17.45 -33.64 0.32
C GLU A 19 -17.96 -32.74 -0.82
N GLU A 20 -19.18 -32.95 -1.27
CA GLU A 20 -19.83 -32.08 -2.26
C GLU A 20 -20.05 -30.66 -1.74
N LEU A 21 -20.45 -30.52 -0.47
CA LEU A 21 -20.60 -29.22 0.16
C LEU A 21 -19.23 -28.52 0.34
N ALA A 22 -18.20 -29.26 0.74
CA ALA A 22 -16.83 -28.78 0.85
C ALA A 22 -16.30 -28.25 -0.49
N ASN A 23 -16.51 -29.00 -1.58
CA ASN A 23 -16.12 -28.59 -2.93
C ASN A 23 -16.80 -27.30 -3.38
N LYS A 24 -18.10 -27.14 -3.10
CA LYS A 24 -18.85 -25.91 -3.42
C LYS A 24 -18.38 -24.69 -2.60
N LEU A 25 -17.84 -24.92 -1.40
CA LEU A 25 -17.34 -23.88 -0.51
C LEU A 25 -15.83 -23.64 -0.64
N SER A 26 -15.12 -24.41 -1.48
CA SER A 26 -13.65 -24.37 -1.58
C SER A 26 -12.94 -24.56 -0.23
N VAL A 27 -13.46 -25.45 0.62
CA VAL A 27 -12.87 -25.83 1.91
C VAL A 27 -12.67 -27.33 1.98
N SER A 28 -11.93 -27.82 2.98
CA SER A 28 -11.76 -29.27 3.17
C SER A 28 -13.05 -29.93 3.70
N ARG A 29 -13.27 -31.20 3.37
CA ARG A 29 -14.34 -32.03 3.96
C ARG A 29 -14.28 -32.02 5.50
N GLN A 30 -13.08 -32.04 6.07
CA GLN A 30 -12.86 -32.00 7.52
C GLN A 30 -13.37 -30.70 8.13
N THR A 31 -13.20 -29.56 7.45
CA THR A 31 -13.73 -28.26 7.86
C THR A 31 -15.26 -28.28 7.96
N VAL A 32 -15.94 -28.84 6.95
CA VAL A 32 -17.40 -29.00 6.98
C VAL A 32 -17.84 -29.92 8.13
N SER A 33 -17.12 -31.02 8.36
CA SER A 33 -17.41 -31.93 9.48
C SER A 33 -17.26 -31.26 10.84
N GLN A 34 -16.25 -30.39 11.02
CA GLN A 34 -16.05 -29.64 12.26
C GLN A 34 -17.15 -28.60 12.48
N TRP A 35 -17.65 -27.98 11.41
CA TRP A 35 -18.81 -27.09 11.50
C TRP A 35 -20.07 -27.85 11.89
N GLU A 36 -20.37 -28.98 11.23
CA GLU A 36 -21.57 -29.78 11.52
C GLU A 36 -21.60 -30.33 12.95
N THR A 37 -20.43 -30.63 13.50
CA THR A 37 -20.26 -31.13 14.89
C THR A 37 -20.10 -30.01 15.92
N GLY A 38 -20.06 -28.74 15.49
CA GLY A 38 -19.95 -27.58 16.36
C GLY A 38 -18.55 -27.36 16.97
N GLN A 39 -17.52 -28.06 16.49
CA GLN A 39 -16.14 -27.89 16.94
C GLN A 39 -15.53 -26.56 16.49
N THR A 40 -15.93 -26.06 15.31
CA THR A 40 -15.53 -24.76 14.78
C THR A 40 -16.72 -24.08 14.11
N ALA A 41 -16.63 -22.77 13.85
CA ALA A 41 -17.67 -22.01 13.18
C ALA A 41 -17.22 -21.55 11.77
N PRO A 42 -18.12 -21.50 10.78
CA PRO A 42 -17.81 -20.95 9.47
C PRO A 42 -17.53 -19.44 9.54
N SER A 43 -16.64 -18.95 8.68
CA SER A 43 -16.39 -17.52 8.51
C SER A 43 -17.60 -16.81 7.91
N ILE A 44 -17.65 -15.48 8.03
CA ILE A 44 -18.73 -14.66 7.45
C ILE A 44 -18.86 -14.90 5.94
N ASP A 45 -17.74 -15.03 5.22
CA ASP A 45 -17.76 -15.29 3.77
C ASP A 45 -18.36 -16.67 3.46
N ASN A 46 -17.98 -17.70 4.22
CA ASN A 46 -18.55 -19.04 4.07
C ASN A 46 -20.04 -19.06 4.41
N ILE A 47 -20.49 -18.22 5.34
CA ILE A 47 -21.90 -18.07 5.67
C ILE A 47 -22.70 -17.48 4.49
N TYR A 48 -22.15 -16.49 3.78
CA TYR A 48 -22.79 -15.95 2.57
C TYR A 48 -22.86 -17.00 1.46
N THR A 49 -21.80 -17.78 1.26
CA THR A 49 -21.82 -18.85 0.25
C THR A 49 -22.78 -19.98 0.63
N LEU A 50 -22.84 -20.37 1.90
CA LEU A 50 -23.80 -21.37 2.41
C LEU A 50 -25.25 -20.91 2.19
N LYS A 51 -25.53 -19.63 2.43
CA LYS A 51 -26.84 -19.02 2.15
C LYS A 51 -27.23 -19.19 0.68
N ASP A 52 -26.31 -18.94 -0.24
CA ASP A 52 -26.57 -19.04 -1.68
C ASP A 52 -26.70 -20.51 -2.13
N ILE A 53 -25.88 -21.42 -1.61
CA ILE A 53 -25.94 -22.87 -1.90
C ILE A 53 -27.28 -23.46 -1.42
N PHE A 54 -27.71 -23.10 -0.21
CA PHE A 54 -28.94 -23.61 0.38
C PHE A 54 -30.18 -22.78 0.00
N GLY A 55 -30.04 -21.63 -0.64
CA GLY A 55 -31.17 -20.77 -1.02
C GLY A 55 -32.01 -20.27 0.15
N VAL A 56 -31.42 -20.18 1.35
CA VAL A 56 -32.08 -19.72 2.58
C VAL A 56 -31.72 -18.26 2.87
N SER A 57 -32.42 -17.59 3.78
CA SER A 57 -31.98 -16.27 4.25
C SER A 57 -30.83 -16.43 5.26
N PHE A 58 -30.04 -15.36 5.45
CA PHE A 58 -29.00 -15.34 6.48
C PHE A 58 -29.60 -15.65 7.86
N ASP A 59 -30.75 -15.06 8.18
CA ASP A 59 -31.49 -15.33 9.41
C ASP A 59 -31.95 -16.79 9.50
N ALA A 60 -32.38 -17.42 8.41
CA ALA A 60 -32.80 -18.83 8.43
C ALA A 60 -31.62 -19.82 8.62
N LEU A 61 -30.39 -19.40 8.30
CA LEU A 61 -29.16 -20.16 8.54
C LEU A 61 -28.61 -19.91 9.96
N MET A 62 -28.78 -18.69 10.48
CA MET A 62 -28.28 -18.25 11.80
C MET A 62 -29.29 -18.42 12.94
N SER A 63 -30.57 -18.63 12.63
CA SER A 63 -31.61 -18.69 13.65
C SER A 63 -31.45 -19.98 14.45
N GLU A 64 -30.94 -19.83 15.67
CA GLU A 64 -31.35 -20.68 16.77
C GLU A 64 -32.84 -20.43 16.98
N GLN A 65 -33.71 -21.19 16.30
CA GLN A 65 -35.13 -21.12 16.59
C GLN A 65 -35.34 -21.58 18.03
N GLN A 66 -35.62 -20.63 18.92
CA GLN A 66 -36.79 -20.79 19.78
C GLN A 66 -37.93 -21.22 18.86
N THR A 67 -38.44 -22.42 19.11
CA THR A 67 -39.54 -23.01 18.38
C THR A 67 -40.78 -22.14 18.61
N GLU A 68 -41.04 -21.20 17.71
CA GLU A 68 -42.41 -20.74 17.49
C GLU A 68 -42.99 -21.62 16.39
N SER A 69 -43.70 -22.66 16.82
CA SER A 69 -44.73 -23.34 16.03
C SER A 69 -45.70 -22.30 15.44
N PRO A 70 -46.44 -22.65 14.36
CA PRO A 70 -47.46 -21.77 13.80
C PRO A 70 -48.63 -21.64 14.78
N GLN A 71 -48.49 -20.77 15.79
CA GLN A 71 -49.52 -20.52 16.77
C GLN A 71 -49.58 -19.04 17.10
N LYS A 72 -50.60 -18.42 16.50
CA LYS A 72 -51.12 -17.07 16.74
C LYS A 72 -50.15 -15.94 16.39
N ALA A 73 -50.54 -15.14 15.40
CA ALA A 73 -50.05 -13.77 15.27
C ALA A 73 -49.95 -13.15 16.67
N PRO A 74 -48.79 -12.59 17.09
CA PRO A 74 -48.74 -11.80 18.31
C PRO A 74 -49.86 -10.79 18.18
N ALA A 75 -50.75 -10.73 19.18
CA ALA A 75 -51.88 -9.80 19.22
C ALA A 75 -51.41 -8.47 18.64
N ALA A 76 -52.04 -8.04 17.53
CA ALA A 76 -51.55 -7.00 16.64
C ALA A 76 -50.80 -5.92 17.42
N VAL A 77 -49.47 -6.00 17.46
CA VAL A 77 -48.66 -4.93 18.03
C VAL A 77 -48.79 -3.83 16.98
N ILE A 78 -49.75 -2.94 17.19
CA ILE A 78 -50.01 -1.83 16.27
C ILE A 78 -48.71 -1.03 16.24
N PRO A 79 -48.13 -0.78 15.05
CA PRO A 79 -46.99 0.10 14.96
C PRO A 79 -47.35 1.42 15.61
N HIS A 80 -46.52 1.90 16.54
CA HIS A 80 -46.80 3.17 17.24
C HIS A 80 -46.73 4.35 16.27
N LYS A 81 -46.10 4.16 15.10
CA LYS A 81 -46.19 5.07 13.97
C LYS A 81 -46.03 4.30 12.66
N HIS A 82 -46.93 4.59 11.72
CA HIS A 82 -46.84 4.16 10.34
C HIS A 82 -46.53 5.38 9.46
N GLY A 83 -45.72 5.19 8.41
CA GLY A 83 -45.44 6.24 7.43
C GLY A 83 -45.19 5.67 6.05
N GLU A 84 -45.58 6.42 5.03
CA GLU A 84 -45.39 6.05 3.64
C GLU A 84 -44.54 7.11 2.93
N ILE A 85 -43.53 6.65 2.18
CA ILE A 85 -42.64 7.53 1.43
C ILE A 85 -42.51 7.03 -0.01
N THR A 86 -42.62 7.97 -0.93
CA THR A 86 -42.26 7.80 -2.33
C THR A 86 -41.10 8.73 -2.63
N TYR A 87 -40.01 8.20 -3.19
CA TYR A 87 -38.84 9.01 -3.48
C TYR A 87 -38.99 9.73 -4.81
N ASN A 88 -38.87 11.05 -4.76
CA ASN A 88 -38.78 11.88 -5.94
C ASN A 88 -37.30 12.02 -6.41
N PRO A 89 -37.06 12.55 -7.62
CA PRO A 89 -35.69 12.75 -8.12
C PRO A 89 -34.81 13.66 -7.25
N GLU A 90 -35.38 14.65 -6.56
CA GLU A 90 -34.65 15.57 -5.69
C GLU A 90 -34.21 14.90 -4.37
N ASP A 91 -35.00 13.96 -3.84
CA ASP A 91 -34.65 13.16 -2.67
C ASP A 91 -33.40 12.32 -2.98
N ILE A 92 -33.38 11.66 -4.14
CA ILE A 92 -32.26 10.83 -4.60
C ILE A 92 -31.02 11.66 -4.87
N LYS A 93 -31.18 12.84 -5.49
CA LYS A 93 -30.08 13.77 -5.74
C LYS A 93 -29.48 14.28 -4.43
N SER A 94 -30.33 14.64 -3.47
CA SER A 94 -29.92 15.07 -2.12
C SER A 94 -29.19 13.96 -1.38
N ALA A 95 -29.72 12.73 -1.39
CA ALA A 95 -29.08 11.59 -0.75
C ALA A 95 -27.73 11.22 -1.38
N THR A 96 -27.65 11.28 -2.72
CA THR A 96 -26.38 11.07 -3.43
C THR A 96 -25.35 12.12 -3.03
N ARG A 97 -25.74 13.40 -2.94
CA ARG A 97 -24.84 14.47 -2.48
C ARG A 97 -24.38 14.25 -1.05
N ILE A 98 -25.28 13.91 -0.12
CA ILE A 98 -24.96 13.67 1.31
C ILE A 98 -23.91 12.56 1.48
N VAL A 99 -24.01 11.48 0.70
CA VAL A 99 -23.15 10.30 0.84
C VAL A 99 -21.80 10.47 0.13
N PHE A 100 -21.81 11.00 -1.09
CA PHE A 100 -20.63 11.01 -1.96
C PHE A 100 -19.83 12.31 -1.87
N MET A 101 -20.46 13.47 -1.67
CA MET A 101 -19.75 14.76 -1.66
C MET A 101 -18.68 14.87 -0.58
N PRO A 102 -18.90 14.44 0.69
CA PRO A 102 -17.85 14.48 1.71
C PRO A 102 -16.65 13.58 1.37
N ARG A 103 -16.85 12.51 0.60
CA ARG A 103 -15.76 11.63 0.15
C ARG A 103 -14.89 12.33 -0.89
N ILE A 104 -15.52 13.02 -1.84
CA ILE A 104 -14.85 13.80 -2.88
C ILE A 104 -14.05 14.94 -2.26
N LEU A 105 -14.68 15.77 -1.42
CA LEU A 105 -14.04 16.88 -0.70
C LEU A 105 -12.83 16.42 0.12
N ARG A 106 -12.98 15.32 0.87
CA ARG A 106 -11.87 14.75 1.65
C ARG A 106 -10.73 14.27 0.76
N THR A 107 -11.04 13.66 -0.38
CA THR A 107 -10.02 13.19 -1.33
C THR A 107 -9.24 14.37 -1.91
N LEU A 108 -9.93 15.44 -2.33
CA LEU A 108 -9.30 16.68 -2.80
C LEU A 108 -8.43 17.33 -1.73
N PHE A 109 -8.93 17.43 -0.49
CA PHE A 109 -8.18 18.01 0.62
C PHE A 109 -6.89 17.24 0.90
N VAL A 110 -6.96 15.89 0.93
CA VAL A 110 -5.77 15.05 1.14
C VAL A 110 -4.78 15.19 -0.02
N ALA A 111 -5.27 15.27 -1.26
CA ALA A 111 -4.42 15.46 -2.42
C ALA A 111 -3.68 16.81 -2.38
N VAL A 112 -4.39 17.91 -2.07
CA VAL A 112 -3.78 19.24 -1.92
C VAL A 112 -2.75 19.23 -0.81
N LEU A 113 -3.06 18.65 0.36
CA LEU A 113 -2.12 18.54 1.47
C LEU A 113 -0.87 17.75 1.07
N PHE A 114 -1.05 16.64 0.35
CA PHE A 114 0.04 15.81 -0.14
C PHE A 114 0.94 16.56 -1.14
N THR A 115 0.35 17.32 -2.06
CA THR A 115 1.11 18.17 -3.00
C THR A 115 1.91 19.25 -2.26
N ILE A 116 1.31 19.91 -1.27
CA ILE A 116 2.00 20.91 -0.45
C ILE A 116 3.20 20.28 0.27
N VAL A 117 3.02 19.12 0.88
CA VAL A 117 4.09 18.39 1.58
C VAL A 117 5.21 17.98 0.62
N LEU A 118 4.87 17.44 -0.55
CA LEU A 118 5.86 17.11 -1.59
C LEU A 118 6.63 18.36 -2.02
N SER A 119 5.94 19.46 -2.33
CA SER A 119 6.61 20.70 -2.74
C SER A 119 7.51 21.30 -1.66
N ALA A 120 7.14 21.16 -0.38
CA ALA A 120 7.95 21.67 0.73
C ALA A 120 9.18 20.80 1.02
N SER A 121 9.15 19.52 0.66
CA SER A 121 10.26 18.59 0.91
C SER A 121 11.39 18.69 -0.12
N VAL A 122 11.21 19.44 -1.22
CA VAL A 122 12.16 19.48 -2.35
C VAL A 122 12.54 20.91 -2.76
N ILE A 123 12.50 21.85 -1.81
CA ILE A 123 13.07 23.18 -2.05
C ILE A 123 14.60 23.06 -1.99
N GLY A 124 15.25 22.76 -3.13
CA GLY A 124 16.72 22.89 -3.28
C GLY A 124 17.49 21.74 -3.94
N ASP A 125 16.85 20.65 -4.39
CA ASP A 125 17.56 19.51 -5.01
C ASP A 125 17.09 19.24 -6.45
N ASP A 126 17.99 19.50 -7.43
CA ASP A 126 17.76 19.24 -8.86
C ASP A 126 17.83 17.75 -9.23
N ARG A 127 18.19 16.86 -8.30
CA ARG A 127 18.37 15.42 -8.55
C ARG A 127 17.08 14.60 -8.47
N ILE A 128 15.97 15.19 -7.98
CA ILE A 128 14.69 14.51 -7.80
C ILE A 128 13.71 14.95 -8.90
N ASP A 129 13.14 14.01 -9.67
CA ASP A 129 12.09 14.30 -10.67
C ASP A 129 10.74 14.66 -10.00
N ILE A 130 10.70 15.86 -9.41
CA ILE A 130 9.51 16.45 -8.77
C ILE A 130 8.31 16.48 -9.73
N PRO A 131 8.48 16.88 -11.01
CA PRO A 131 7.38 16.82 -11.97
C PRO A 131 6.80 15.41 -12.08
N GLY A 132 7.64 14.37 -12.18
CA GLY A 132 7.20 12.98 -12.28
C GLY A 132 6.35 12.51 -11.09
N PHE A 133 6.81 12.76 -9.86
CA PHE A 133 6.04 12.38 -8.66
C PHE A 133 4.73 13.17 -8.52
N CYS A 134 4.74 14.46 -8.84
CA CYS A 134 3.52 15.29 -8.80
C CYS A 134 2.50 14.82 -9.84
N ILE A 135 2.96 14.49 -11.06
CA ILE A 135 2.12 13.95 -12.12
C ILE A 135 1.53 12.59 -11.73
N ALA A 136 2.35 11.68 -11.18
CA ALA A 136 1.86 10.38 -10.72
C ALA A 136 0.80 10.50 -9.60
N ALA A 137 1.04 11.37 -8.63
CA ALA A 137 0.09 11.65 -7.55
C ALA A 137 -1.22 12.29 -8.07
N LEU A 138 -1.11 13.19 -9.05
CA LEU A 138 -2.25 13.82 -9.71
C LEU A 138 -3.08 12.79 -10.48
N ILE A 139 -2.44 11.93 -11.28
CA ILE A 139 -3.10 10.85 -12.03
C ILE A 139 -3.83 9.92 -11.08
N PHE A 140 -3.18 9.49 -10.00
CA PHE A 140 -3.80 8.63 -8.99
C PHE A 140 -5.03 9.30 -8.34
N THR A 141 -4.90 10.58 -7.98
CA THR A 141 -6.01 11.36 -7.41
C THR A 141 -7.18 11.46 -8.39
N ILE A 142 -6.90 11.78 -9.65
CA ILE A 142 -7.90 11.85 -10.72
C ILE A 142 -8.59 10.49 -10.89
N ALA A 143 -7.85 9.38 -10.91
CA ALA A 143 -8.42 8.03 -11.03
C ALA A 143 -9.38 7.70 -9.86
N VAL A 144 -8.99 8.04 -8.62
CA VAL A 144 -9.84 7.86 -7.44
C VAL A 144 -11.10 8.72 -7.53
N LEU A 145 -10.98 9.98 -7.97
CA LEU A 145 -12.12 10.88 -8.14
C LEU A 145 -13.06 10.39 -9.24
N ILE A 146 -12.54 9.96 -10.39
CA ILE A 146 -13.31 9.36 -11.48
C ILE A 146 -14.11 8.17 -10.96
N LYS A 147 -13.47 7.24 -10.23
CA LYS A 147 -14.15 6.08 -9.65
C LYS A 147 -15.28 6.49 -8.70
N GLN A 148 -15.08 7.51 -7.87
CA GLN A 148 -16.11 8.03 -6.97
C GLN A 148 -17.27 8.69 -7.73
N ILE A 149 -16.98 9.47 -8.77
CA ILE A 149 -17.98 10.16 -9.60
C ILE A 149 -18.80 9.13 -10.40
N ILE A 150 -18.16 8.15 -11.03
CA ILE A 150 -18.82 7.04 -11.73
C ILE A 150 -19.71 6.26 -10.75
N GLY A 151 -19.21 5.96 -9.54
CA GLY A 151 -19.98 5.30 -8.50
C GLY A 151 -21.23 6.09 -8.09
N ALA A 152 -21.09 7.41 -7.91
CA ALA A 152 -22.22 8.29 -7.59
C ALA A 152 -23.25 8.37 -8.73
N ALA A 153 -22.78 8.48 -9.98
CA ALA A 153 -23.64 8.54 -11.16
C ALA A 153 -24.39 7.22 -11.38
N SER A 154 -23.69 6.09 -11.28
CA SER A 154 -24.26 4.74 -11.38
C SER A 154 -25.32 4.49 -10.30
N TYR A 155 -25.02 4.89 -9.05
CA TYR A 155 -25.98 4.84 -7.96
C TYR A 155 -27.22 5.69 -8.25
N LYS A 156 -27.04 6.97 -8.63
CA LYS A 156 -28.15 7.89 -8.94
C LYS A 156 -29.05 7.32 -10.03
N LYS A 157 -28.47 6.82 -11.13
CA LYS A 157 -29.21 6.21 -12.24
C LYS A 157 -30.03 5.00 -11.77
N SER A 158 -29.39 4.10 -11.02
CA SER A 158 -30.04 2.89 -10.49
C SER A 158 -31.15 3.21 -9.49
N ALA A 159 -30.97 4.25 -8.66
CA ALA A 159 -31.94 4.68 -7.67
C ALA A 159 -33.16 5.34 -8.33
N LEU A 160 -32.96 6.21 -9.33
CA LEU A 160 -34.04 6.85 -10.08
C LEU A 160 -34.90 5.83 -10.83
N GLN A 161 -34.28 4.85 -11.46
CA GLN A 161 -35.01 3.79 -12.17
C GLN A 161 -35.84 2.94 -11.21
N LYS A 162 -35.34 2.69 -9.99
CA LYS A 162 -36.03 1.89 -8.97
C LYS A 162 -37.08 2.68 -8.20
N SER A 163 -36.99 4.00 -8.08
CA SER A 163 -37.95 4.78 -7.29
C SER A 163 -39.27 5.02 -8.01
N ALA A 164 -39.27 5.01 -9.35
CA ALA A 164 -40.45 5.31 -10.16
C ALA A 164 -41.62 4.34 -9.94
N ASP A 165 -41.34 3.07 -9.62
CA ASP A 165 -42.35 2.02 -9.43
C ASP A 165 -42.45 1.50 -7.99
N ARG A 166 -41.77 2.16 -7.03
CA ARG A 166 -41.67 1.71 -5.64
C ARG A 166 -42.26 2.69 -4.65
N LYS A 167 -42.93 2.12 -3.65
CA LYS A 167 -43.41 2.80 -2.46
C LYS A 167 -42.77 2.15 -1.24
N TYR A 168 -42.39 2.96 -0.26
CA TYR A 168 -41.74 2.52 0.97
C TYR A 168 -42.68 2.77 2.13
N GLU A 169 -43.07 1.72 2.82
CA GLU A 169 -43.90 1.76 4.02
C GLU A 169 -43.03 1.47 5.23
N TYR A 170 -43.19 2.25 6.28
CA TYR A 170 -42.37 2.20 7.48
C TYR A 170 -43.27 1.97 8.69
N ASP A 171 -43.11 0.83 9.33
CA ASP A 171 -43.77 0.50 10.59
C ASP A 171 -42.74 0.59 11.71
N LEU A 172 -42.96 1.53 12.64
CA LEU A 172 -42.09 1.72 13.80
C LEU A 172 -42.64 0.94 14.99
N TYR A 173 -41.78 0.13 15.62
CA TYR A 173 -42.03 -0.60 16.87
C TYR A 173 -41.03 -0.13 17.92
N ALA A 174 -41.21 -0.49 19.20
CA ALA A 174 -40.33 -0.01 20.26
C ALA A 174 -38.85 -0.42 20.08
N ASP A 175 -38.59 -1.60 19.51
CA ASP A 175 -37.26 -2.23 19.39
C ASP A 175 -36.73 -2.29 17.94
N ARG A 176 -37.60 -2.09 16.95
CA ARG A 176 -37.30 -2.27 15.53
C ARG A 176 -38.13 -1.37 14.63
N MET A 177 -37.62 -1.08 13.45
CA MET A 177 -38.40 -0.58 12.33
C MET A 177 -38.56 -1.69 11.28
N VAL A 178 -39.72 -1.73 10.64
CA VAL A 178 -39.97 -2.61 9.51
C VAL A 178 -40.17 -1.73 8.29
N ILE A 179 -39.32 -1.91 7.28
CA ILE A 179 -39.39 -1.18 6.02
C ILE A 179 -39.91 -2.14 4.97
N THR A 180 -41.13 -1.91 4.51
CA THR A 180 -41.79 -2.67 3.47
C THR A 180 -41.64 -1.93 2.15
N VAL A 181 -41.07 -2.59 1.15
CA VAL A 181 -40.90 -2.06 -0.19
C VAL A 181 -41.95 -2.68 -1.08
N MET A 182 -42.89 -1.87 -1.51
CA MET A 182 -43.96 -2.24 -2.43
C MET A 182 -43.53 -1.85 -3.85
N ARG A 183 -43.72 -2.74 -4.82
CA ARG A 183 -43.47 -2.50 -6.24
C ARG A 183 -44.77 -2.70 -7.01
N ARG A 184 -45.26 -1.65 -7.67
CA ARG A 184 -46.56 -1.67 -8.38
C ARG A 184 -47.73 -2.24 -7.54
N GLY A 185 -47.71 -2.00 -6.22
CA GLY A 185 -48.74 -2.49 -5.30
C GLY A 185 -48.51 -3.89 -4.75
N GLU A 186 -47.49 -4.62 -5.20
CA GLU A 186 -47.11 -5.93 -4.67
C GLU A 186 -45.91 -5.86 -3.71
N LEU A 187 -45.87 -6.76 -2.73
CA LEU A 187 -44.76 -6.85 -1.79
C LEU A 187 -43.47 -7.28 -2.51
N SER A 188 -42.51 -6.36 -2.66
CA SER A 188 -41.23 -6.67 -3.30
C SER A 188 -40.15 -7.09 -2.33
N SER A 189 -40.08 -6.47 -1.15
CA SER A 189 -39.09 -6.79 -0.12
C SER A 189 -39.55 -6.27 1.23
N ARG A 190 -39.14 -6.92 2.32
CA ARG A 190 -39.38 -6.46 3.69
C ARG A 190 -38.08 -6.50 4.48
N PHE A 191 -37.74 -5.41 5.13
CA PHE A 191 -36.54 -5.27 5.95
C PHE A 191 -36.94 -5.06 7.40
N VAL A 192 -36.59 -6.00 8.28
CA VAL A 192 -36.73 -5.83 9.73
C VAL A 192 -35.40 -5.34 10.26
N VAL A 193 -35.39 -4.17 10.88
CA VAL A 193 -34.16 -3.48 11.26
C VAL A 193 -34.27 -3.10 12.72
N ARG A 194 -33.37 -3.63 13.57
CA ARG A 194 -33.29 -3.14 14.95
C ARG A 194 -32.59 -1.78 14.93
N TYR A 195 -33.05 -0.85 15.76
CA TYR A 195 -32.47 0.49 15.75
C TYR A 195 -30.98 0.51 16.11
N GLY A 196 -30.51 -0.45 16.92
CA GLY A 196 -29.09 -0.64 17.22
C GLY A 196 -28.22 -1.05 16.03
N ASP A 197 -28.81 -1.57 14.95
CA ASP A 197 -28.10 -1.96 13.73
C ASP A 197 -27.78 -0.76 12.84
N VAL A 198 -28.50 0.36 13.03
CA VAL A 198 -28.26 1.60 12.28
C VAL A 198 -27.02 2.31 12.83
N SER A 199 -25.87 1.99 12.23
CA SER A 199 -24.56 2.49 12.70
C SER A 199 -24.38 4.01 12.62
N LYS A 200 -24.97 4.67 11.62
CA LYS A 200 -24.84 6.12 11.38
C LYS A 200 -25.94 6.64 10.45
N ILE A 201 -26.45 7.85 10.74
CA ILE A 201 -27.22 8.67 9.80
C ILE A 201 -26.32 9.77 9.24
N LEU A 202 -26.40 9.99 7.93
CA LEU A 202 -25.84 11.16 7.26
C LEU A 202 -26.98 12.12 6.93
N GLU A 203 -26.83 13.39 7.27
CA GLU A 203 -27.91 14.35 7.10
C GLU A 203 -27.42 15.70 6.57
N ASN A 204 -28.32 16.44 5.94
CA ASN A 204 -28.15 17.86 5.63
C ASN A 204 -29.35 18.65 6.21
N GLN A 205 -29.60 19.86 5.72
CA GLN A 205 -30.71 20.69 6.20
C GLN A 205 -32.10 20.11 5.85
N THR A 206 -32.21 19.27 4.82
CA THR A 206 -33.50 18.84 4.25
C THR A 206 -33.76 17.34 4.36
N HIS A 207 -32.72 16.50 4.40
CA HIS A 207 -32.81 15.04 4.34
C HIS A 207 -31.89 14.37 5.36
N ALA A 208 -32.31 13.20 5.82
CA ALA A 208 -31.53 12.23 6.57
C ALA A 208 -31.43 10.92 5.79
N VAL A 209 -30.25 10.29 5.80
CA VAL A 209 -29.95 9.10 5.01
C VAL A 209 -29.20 8.09 5.84
N PHE A 210 -29.65 6.84 5.84
CA PHE A 210 -28.96 5.74 6.49
C PHE A 210 -28.77 4.57 5.53
N VAL A 211 -27.75 3.75 5.80
CA VAL A 211 -27.37 2.61 4.96
C VAL A 211 -27.71 1.31 5.67
N LEU A 212 -28.41 0.40 4.99
CA LEU A 212 -28.70 -0.95 5.47
C LEU A 212 -28.50 -1.96 4.35
N GLY A 213 -27.67 -2.97 4.58
CA GLY A 213 -27.42 -4.04 3.60
C GLY A 213 -26.99 -3.51 2.22
N GLY A 214 -26.24 -2.41 2.18
CA GLY A 214 -25.82 -1.74 0.94
C GLY A 214 -26.89 -0.87 0.26
N LYS A 215 -28.10 -0.76 0.82
CA LYS A 215 -29.18 0.12 0.33
C LYS A 215 -29.24 1.39 1.16
N LEU A 216 -29.51 2.50 0.49
CA LEU A 216 -29.71 3.81 1.10
C LEU A 216 -31.20 4.04 1.30
N PHE A 217 -31.57 4.34 2.54
CA PHE A 217 -32.92 4.75 2.91
C PHE A 217 -32.90 6.24 3.21
N ILE A 218 -33.80 6.96 2.54
CA ILE A 218 -33.89 8.42 2.54
C ILE A 218 -35.12 8.79 3.37
N LEU A 219 -34.96 9.76 4.27
CA LEU A 219 -36.02 10.36 5.08
C LEU A 219 -35.99 11.87 4.87
N ARG A 220 -37.14 12.47 4.56
CA ARG A 220 -37.25 13.93 4.49
C ARG A 220 -37.41 14.48 5.90
N LYS A 221 -36.67 15.53 6.27
CA LYS A 221 -36.76 16.11 7.61
C LYS A 221 -38.11 16.76 7.89
N SER A 222 -38.85 17.15 6.86
CA SER A 222 -40.21 17.65 6.96
C SER A 222 -41.23 16.55 7.31
N GLU A 223 -40.89 15.28 7.16
CA GLU A 223 -41.81 14.18 7.44
C GLU A 223 -41.79 13.80 8.93
N PRO A 224 -42.97 13.62 9.57
CA PRO A 224 -43.05 13.19 10.96
C PRO A 224 -42.35 11.86 11.24
N LEU A 225 -42.14 11.03 10.20
CA LEU A 225 -41.41 9.77 10.31
C LEU A 225 -39.94 10.00 10.67
N CYS A 226 -39.30 11.04 10.12
CA CYS A 226 -37.90 11.34 10.40
C CYS A 226 -37.68 11.61 11.90
N ASP A 227 -38.55 12.41 12.50
CA ASP A 227 -38.48 12.71 13.94
C ASP A 227 -38.86 11.51 14.81
N ALA A 228 -39.72 10.61 14.34
CA ALA A 228 -40.08 9.40 15.10
C ALA A 228 -38.98 8.35 15.10
N VAL A 229 -38.19 8.27 14.04
CA VAL A 229 -37.05 7.37 13.94
C VAL A 229 -35.86 7.90 14.77
N ARG A 230 -35.77 9.22 14.97
CA ARG A 230 -34.63 9.92 15.57
C ARG A 230 -34.28 9.50 17.01
N PRO A 231 -35.22 9.32 17.94
CA PRO A 231 -34.92 8.89 19.32
C PRO A 231 -34.28 7.49 19.37
N TYR A 232 -34.65 6.64 18.42
CA TYR A 232 -34.21 5.25 18.41
C TYR A 232 -32.87 5.07 17.69
N ILE A 233 -32.58 5.89 16.68
CA ILE A 233 -31.28 5.85 16.01
C ILE A 233 -30.23 6.64 16.82
N GLY A 234 -29.26 5.91 17.37
CA GLY A 234 -28.17 6.48 18.17
C GLY A 234 -28.20 6.08 19.64
N ALA A 235 -29.31 5.56 20.15
CA ALA A 235 -29.44 5.08 21.53
C ALA A 235 -28.64 3.79 21.83
N GLY A 236 -28.20 3.06 20.79
CA GLY A 236 -27.58 1.73 20.92
C GLY A 236 -26.04 1.68 20.91
N LYS A 237 -25.33 2.79 20.68
CA LYS A 237 -23.87 2.83 20.85
C LYS A 237 -23.44 4.16 21.43
N ASN A 238 -23.48 4.22 22.76
CA ASN A 238 -22.48 4.97 23.51
C ASN A 238 -21.09 4.34 23.26
N THR A 239 -20.58 4.38 22.02
CA THR A 239 -19.16 4.67 21.89
C THR A 239 -19.06 6.07 22.45
N VAL A 240 -18.55 6.20 23.68
CA VAL A 240 -18.22 7.49 24.28
C VAL A 240 -17.52 8.27 23.18
N ALA A 241 -18.18 9.27 22.62
CA ALA A 241 -17.56 10.07 21.58
C ALA A 241 -16.29 10.61 22.23
N ALA A 242 -15.12 10.26 21.68
CA ALA A 242 -13.86 10.78 22.19
C ALA A 242 -14.05 12.28 22.44
N SER A 243 -13.79 12.71 23.69
CA SER A 243 -13.85 14.12 24.06
C SER A 243 -13.06 14.91 23.01
N GLY A 244 -13.44 16.15 22.72
CA GLY A 244 -12.85 16.93 21.62
C GLY A 244 -11.32 16.82 21.54
N LYS A 245 -10.65 16.78 22.71
CA LYS A 245 -9.21 16.57 22.85
C LYS A 245 -8.71 15.22 22.30
N GLY A 246 -9.38 14.10 22.58
CA GLY A 246 -8.96 12.76 22.10
C GLY A 246 -9.08 12.59 20.59
N LYS A 247 -10.07 13.23 19.96
CA LYS A 247 -10.20 13.27 18.49
C LYS A 247 -9.07 14.09 17.85
N VAL A 248 -8.75 15.25 18.43
CA VAL A 248 -7.64 16.09 17.96
C VAL A 248 -6.31 15.35 18.05
N ILE A 249 -6.01 14.71 19.19
CA ILE A 249 -4.79 13.91 19.36
C ILE A 249 -4.73 12.75 18.35
N SER A 250 -5.85 12.07 18.11
CA SER A 250 -5.93 10.99 17.11
C SER A 250 -5.58 11.48 15.71
N ILE A 251 -6.17 12.61 15.29
CA ILE A 251 -5.93 13.22 13.98
C ILE A 251 -4.48 13.68 13.87
N LEU A 252 -3.97 14.36 14.91
CA LEU A 252 -2.59 14.84 14.94
C LEU A 252 -1.59 13.69 14.82
N LEU A 253 -1.77 12.61 15.56
CA LEU A 253 -0.88 11.44 15.50
C LEU A 253 -0.94 10.74 14.14
N ILE A 254 -2.11 10.68 13.49
CA ILE A 254 -2.22 10.14 12.13
C ILE A 254 -1.44 11.01 11.15
N ILE A 255 -1.67 12.33 11.17
CA ILE A 255 -0.99 13.27 10.27
C ILE A 255 0.52 13.21 10.51
N LEU A 256 0.96 13.31 11.75
CA LEU A 256 2.37 13.30 12.11
C LEU A 256 3.04 11.97 11.71
N SER A 257 2.34 10.83 11.87
CA SER A 257 2.85 9.54 11.40
C SER A 257 3.06 9.57 9.88
N ILE A 258 2.06 10.04 9.10
CA ILE A 258 2.14 10.09 7.64
C ILE A 258 3.29 11.00 7.16
N LEU A 259 3.61 12.05 7.92
CA LEU A 259 4.72 12.95 7.63
C LEU A 259 6.10 12.39 8.02
N CYS A 260 6.18 11.38 8.89
CA CYS A 260 7.45 10.83 9.37
C CYS A 260 8.39 10.34 8.26
N PRO A 261 7.94 9.58 7.24
CA PRO A 261 8.82 9.17 6.15
C PRO A 261 9.44 10.36 5.41
N PHE A 262 8.70 11.46 5.24
CA PHE A 262 9.20 12.67 4.59
C PHE A 262 10.25 13.36 5.43
N PHE A 263 9.98 13.55 6.73
CA PHE A 263 10.98 14.12 7.63
C PHE A 263 12.21 13.23 7.78
N ALA A 264 12.04 11.90 7.75
CA ALA A 264 13.15 10.96 7.72
C ALA A 264 14.00 11.10 6.45
N LEU A 265 13.36 11.29 5.29
CA LEU A 265 14.04 11.54 4.03
C LEU A 265 14.81 12.85 4.05
N THR A 266 14.18 13.95 4.48
CA THR A 266 14.83 15.26 4.59
C THR A 266 15.98 15.22 5.60
N ALA A 267 15.81 14.52 6.72
CA ALA A 267 16.89 14.33 7.70
C ALA A 267 18.03 13.47 7.14
N LEU A 268 17.73 12.46 6.32
CA LEU A 268 18.73 11.67 5.63
C LEU A 268 19.51 12.54 4.63
N GLU A 269 18.81 13.31 3.80
CA GLU A 269 19.40 14.22 2.82
C GLU A 269 20.31 15.24 3.50
N ALA A 270 19.82 15.92 4.54
CA ALA A 270 20.63 16.87 5.32
C ALA A 270 21.84 16.22 6.00
N ALA A 271 21.75 14.92 6.30
CA ALA A 271 22.87 14.18 6.88
C ALA A 271 23.85 13.69 5.81
N VAL A 272 23.45 13.45 4.57
CA VAL A 272 24.35 13.03 3.50
C VAL A 272 25.07 14.28 2.98
N PRO A 273 26.40 14.40 3.18
CA PRO A 273 27.14 15.55 2.67
C PRO A 273 27.07 15.60 1.15
N ASP A 274 27.19 16.80 0.56
CA ASP A 274 27.26 16.94 -0.90
C ASP A 274 28.46 16.15 -1.43
N VAL A 275 28.14 15.08 -2.13
CA VAL A 275 29.09 14.14 -2.73
C VAL A 275 28.63 13.83 -4.14
N PRO A 276 29.56 13.48 -5.05
CA PRO A 276 29.20 13.04 -6.38
C PRO A 276 28.20 11.88 -6.35
N SER A 277 27.41 11.75 -7.41
CA SER A 277 26.32 10.76 -7.50
C SER A 277 26.78 9.32 -7.27
N SER A 278 28.02 8.98 -7.67
CA SER A 278 28.63 7.67 -7.43
C SER A 278 28.78 7.33 -5.94
N PHE A 279 28.91 8.33 -5.07
CA PHE A 279 29.05 8.16 -3.62
C PHE A 279 27.74 8.26 -2.85
N ALA A 280 26.72 8.88 -3.46
CA ALA A 280 25.49 9.27 -2.78
C ALA A 280 24.76 8.07 -2.17
N LEU A 281 24.64 6.96 -2.92
CA LEU A 281 23.92 5.77 -2.45
C LEU A 281 24.59 5.12 -1.24
N GLY A 282 25.92 4.91 -1.28
CA GLY A 282 26.64 4.30 -0.16
C GLY A 282 26.65 5.17 1.10
N LYS A 283 26.75 6.49 0.93
CA LYS A 283 26.63 7.44 2.06
C LYS A 283 25.21 7.49 2.63
N ALA A 284 24.19 7.41 1.77
CA ALA A 284 22.79 7.33 2.17
C ALA A 284 22.52 6.04 2.96
N VAL A 285 22.89 4.87 2.42
CA VAL A 285 22.70 3.56 3.06
C VAL A 285 23.34 3.51 4.46
N ASN A 286 24.56 4.04 4.61
CA ASN A 286 25.24 4.14 5.90
C ASN A 286 24.56 5.07 6.92
N ARG A 287 23.66 5.95 6.47
CA ARG A 287 22.90 6.89 7.32
C ARG A 287 21.42 6.56 7.41
N MET A 288 20.93 5.49 6.76
CA MET A 288 19.51 5.11 6.80
C MET A 288 19.00 4.78 8.20
N TRP A 289 19.87 4.48 9.17
CA TRP A 289 19.51 4.35 10.59
C TRP A 289 18.75 5.57 11.14
N ILE A 290 18.88 6.77 10.53
CA ILE A 290 18.12 7.98 10.85
C ILE A 290 16.60 7.72 10.81
N PHE A 291 16.11 6.80 9.98
CA PHE A 291 14.69 6.44 9.92
C PHE A 291 14.16 5.91 11.26
N TYR A 292 15.00 5.29 12.07
CA TYR A 292 14.61 4.83 13.41
C TYR A 292 14.31 5.98 14.38
N LEU A 293 14.87 7.18 14.16
CA LEU A 293 14.58 8.36 15.00
C LEU A 293 13.13 8.80 14.91
N PHE A 294 12.46 8.49 13.79
CA PHE A 294 11.07 8.86 13.55
C PHE A 294 10.07 7.78 13.96
N LEU A 295 10.54 6.59 14.33
CA LEU A 295 9.72 5.46 14.77
C LEU A 295 8.83 5.75 16.01
N PRO A 296 9.25 6.59 16.99
CA PRO A 296 8.44 6.90 18.17
C PRO A 296 7.03 7.41 17.85
N ILE A 297 6.86 8.19 16.78
CA ILE A 297 5.58 8.80 16.40
C ILE A 297 4.54 7.75 15.96
N PRO A 298 4.80 6.89 14.95
CA PRO A 298 3.88 5.83 14.59
C PRO A 298 3.65 4.84 15.74
N THR A 299 4.65 4.53 16.57
CA THR A 299 4.40 3.72 17.79
C THR A 299 3.48 4.41 18.78
N ALA A 300 3.61 5.72 18.99
CA ALA A 300 2.69 6.49 19.82
C ALA A 300 1.27 6.46 19.24
N SER A 301 1.12 6.54 17.92
CA SER A 301 -0.17 6.38 17.23
C SER A 301 -0.78 4.99 17.49
N ILE A 302 0.00 3.91 17.40
CA ILE A 302 -0.45 2.54 17.71
C ILE A 302 -0.91 2.43 19.17
N ILE A 303 -0.05 2.84 20.11
CA ILE A 303 -0.34 2.78 21.56
C ILE A 303 -1.60 3.58 21.87
N PHE A 304 -1.74 4.77 21.31
CA PHE A 304 -2.92 5.61 21.50
C PHE A 304 -4.19 4.98 20.93
N GLY A 305 -4.10 4.30 19.78
CA GLY A 305 -5.19 3.54 19.19
C GLY A 305 -5.68 2.41 20.11
N PHE A 306 -4.75 1.61 20.66
CA PHE A 306 -5.09 0.55 21.63
C PHE A 306 -5.65 1.11 22.94
N TYR A 307 -5.09 2.22 23.43
CA TYR A 307 -5.57 2.91 24.63
C TYR A 307 -7.02 3.37 24.47
N GLN A 308 -7.38 3.96 23.32
CA GLN A 308 -8.75 4.36 23.04
C GLN A 308 -9.70 3.16 22.87
N ASN A 309 -9.25 2.08 22.22
CA ASN A 309 -10.04 0.86 22.12
C ASN A 309 -10.37 0.28 23.50
N LYS A 310 -9.42 0.28 24.45
CA LYS A 310 -9.67 -0.15 25.84
C LYS A 310 -10.72 0.72 26.55
N LYS A 311 -10.87 1.99 26.17
CA LYS A 311 -11.90 2.91 26.67
C LYS A 311 -13.25 2.79 25.94
N GLY A 312 -13.43 1.77 25.09
CA GLY A 312 -14.65 1.57 24.30
C GLY A 312 -14.77 2.51 23.09
N ILE A 313 -13.71 3.26 22.76
CA ILE A 313 -13.67 4.17 21.60
C ILE A 313 -12.93 3.49 20.47
N ARG A 314 -13.64 3.06 19.43
CA ARG A 314 -13.06 2.34 18.31
C ARG A 314 -12.14 3.25 17.48
N ASN A 315 -10.83 3.11 17.65
CA ASN A 315 -9.81 3.87 16.93
C ASN A 315 -8.81 2.96 16.19
N VAL A 316 -9.34 2.13 15.30
CA VAL A 316 -8.55 1.19 14.47
C VAL A 316 -7.64 1.93 13.48
N ARG A 317 -7.98 3.17 13.09
CA ARG A 317 -7.21 3.93 12.08
C ARG A 317 -5.81 4.26 12.57
N ASN A 318 -5.67 4.75 13.80
CA ASN A 318 -4.36 5.04 14.39
C ASN A 318 -3.48 3.79 14.46
N ILE A 319 -4.06 2.63 14.80
CA ILE A 319 -3.35 1.35 14.86
C ILE A 319 -2.85 0.96 13.46
N VAL A 320 -3.74 0.93 12.47
CA VAL A 320 -3.39 0.50 11.10
C VAL A 320 -2.36 1.43 10.47
N VAL A 321 -2.61 2.75 10.52
CA VAL A 321 -1.70 3.74 9.94
C VAL A 321 -0.36 3.73 10.64
N GLY A 322 -0.34 3.69 11.98
CA GLY A 322 0.89 3.61 12.74
C GLY A 322 1.68 2.33 12.46
N LEU A 323 1.02 1.17 12.33
CA LEU A 323 1.71 -0.10 12.05
C LEU A 323 2.34 -0.11 10.66
N ILE A 324 1.62 0.33 9.63
CA ILE A 324 2.16 0.44 8.27
C ILE A 324 3.40 1.33 8.25
N LEU A 325 3.32 2.50 8.87
CA LEU A 325 4.41 3.48 8.84
C LEU A 325 5.59 3.07 9.71
N ALA A 326 5.34 2.43 10.86
CA ALA A 326 6.40 1.86 11.69
C ALA A 326 7.18 0.78 10.93
N VAL A 327 6.49 -0.09 10.18
CA VAL A 327 7.14 -1.12 9.35
C VAL A 327 7.99 -0.47 8.26
N ILE A 328 7.47 0.53 7.54
CA ILE A 328 8.23 1.24 6.51
C ILE A 328 9.50 1.85 7.10
N LEU A 329 9.38 2.63 8.19
CA LEU A 329 10.55 3.23 8.84
C LEU A 329 11.54 2.18 9.36
N ALA A 330 11.04 1.05 9.88
CA ALA A 330 11.90 -0.03 10.37
C ALA A 330 12.68 -0.72 9.25
N VAL A 331 12.02 -0.97 8.11
CA VAL A 331 12.64 -1.58 6.92
C VAL A 331 13.74 -0.65 6.39
N TYR A 332 13.44 0.61 6.14
CA TYR A 332 14.46 1.55 5.65
C TYR A 332 15.59 1.74 6.67
N GLY A 333 15.27 1.89 7.96
CA GLY A 333 16.26 1.97 9.04
C GLY A 333 17.22 0.78 9.08
N SER A 334 16.75 -0.41 8.70
CA SER A 334 17.53 -1.63 8.71
C SER A 334 18.55 -1.74 7.58
N PHE A 335 18.49 -0.87 6.56
CA PHE A 335 19.44 -0.93 5.45
C PHE A 335 20.87 -0.64 5.91
N THR A 336 21.06 0.22 6.91
CA THR A 336 22.39 0.46 7.47
C THR A 336 23.04 -0.81 8.01
N PRO A 337 22.43 -1.58 8.95
CA PRO A 337 23.02 -2.83 9.41
C PRO A 337 23.02 -3.94 8.37
N ILE A 338 22.02 -4.02 7.47
CA ILE A 338 21.94 -5.07 6.44
C ILE A 338 23.05 -4.93 5.39
N PHE A 339 23.33 -3.70 4.95
CA PHE A 339 24.28 -3.41 3.87
C PHE A 339 25.58 -2.78 4.36
N LYS A 340 25.87 -2.84 5.67
CA LYS A 340 27.07 -2.27 6.27
C LYS A 340 28.34 -2.76 5.58
N ASP A 341 28.40 -4.07 5.31
CA ASP A 341 29.57 -4.71 4.70
C ASP A 341 29.59 -4.56 3.17
N SER A 342 28.47 -4.13 2.58
CA SER A 342 28.36 -3.86 1.14
C SER A 342 28.91 -2.48 0.76
N TYR A 343 28.95 -1.52 1.70
CA TYR A 343 29.42 -0.14 1.47
C TYR A 343 30.52 0.25 2.45
N ILE A 344 31.75 -0.15 2.14
CA ILE A 344 32.92 0.08 2.99
C ILE A 344 33.57 1.40 2.58
N SER A 345 33.72 2.34 3.52
CA SER A 345 34.58 3.52 3.31
C SER A 345 36.00 3.19 3.75
N ASP A 346 36.80 2.63 2.85
CA ASP A 346 38.21 2.34 3.07
C ASP A 346 39.04 2.93 1.94
N ASN A 347 40.12 3.62 2.28
CA ASN A 347 41.06 4.21 1.34
C ASN A 347 42.01 3.16 0.73
N LEU A 348 42.10 1.96 1.33
CA LEU A 348 43.12 0.96 1.00
C LEU A 348 42.91 0.21 -0.33
N ALA A 349 41.69 0.16 -0.86
CA ALA A 349 41.40 -0.68 -2.03
C ALA A 349 41.96 -0.10 -3.34
N ALA A 350 41.93 1.21 -3.52
CA ALA A 350 42.43 1.84 -4.74
C ALA A 350 43.96 1.70 -4.88
N GLU A 351 44.70 1.82 -3.77
CA GLU A 351 46.16 1.65 -3.73
C GLU A 351 46.57 0.21 -4.08
N LYS A 352 45.78 -0.79 -3.66
CA LYS A 352 45.99 -2.19 -4.04
C LYS A 352 45.93 -2.35 -5.57
N TYR A 353 44.89 -1.82 -6.21
CA TYR A 353 44.73 -1.93 -7.66
C TYR A 353 45.77 -1.13 -8.43
N ALA A 354 46.18 0.05 -7.92
CA ALA A 354 47.27 0.85 -8.48
C ALA A 354 48.58 0.07 -8.59
N ALA A 355 48.92 -0.67 -7.52
CA ALA A 355 50.12 -1.48 -7.45
C ALA A 355 50.07 -2.68 -8.42
N GLU A 356 48.89 -3.26 -8.63
CA GLU A 356 48.68 -4.43 -9.49
C GLU A 356 48.78 -4.10 -10.98
N ILE A 357 48.23 -2.96 -11.41
CA ILE A 357 48.24 -2.53 -12.82
C ILE A 357 49.46 -1.66 -13.19
N ASN A 358 50.34 -1.35 -12.23
CA ASN A 358 51.48 -0.44 -12.39
C ASN A 358 51.08 0.94 -12.96
N ILE A 359 50.02 1.54 -12.40
CA ILE A 359 49.58 2.91 -12.72
C ILE A 359 49.56 3.72 -11.43
N GLU A 360 50.27 4.85 -11.42
CA GLU A 360 50.19 5.81 -10.31
C GLU A 360 48.81 6.46 -10.30
N LEU A 361 47.99 6.12 -9.31
CA LEU A 361 46.67 6.72 -9.12
C LEU A 361 46.79 8.09 -8.42
N PRO A 362 45.85 9.03 -8.69
CA PRO A 362 45.84 10.32 -8.02
C PRO A 362 45.54 10.17 -6.52
N GLN A 363 46.02 11.12 -5.72
CA GLN A 363 45.75 11.15 -4.28
C GLN A 363 44.23 11.23 -4.02
N SER A 364 43.74 10.35 -3.16
CA SER A 364 42.31 10.25 -2.84
C SER A 364 41.91 11.13 -1.66
N GLU A 365 40.85 11.91 -1.82
CA GLU A 365 40.16 12.59 -0.70
C GLU A 365 39.23 11.62 0.04
N LYS A 366 38.48 10.79 -0.70
CA LYS A 366 37.53 9.81 -0.15
C LYS A 366 37.41 8.59 -1.07
N CYS A 367 37.26 7.41 -0.50
CA CYS A 367 36.97 6.17 -1.23
C CYS A 367 35.71 5.49 -0.66
N VAL A 368 34.90 4.90 -1.54
CA VAL A 368 33.77 4.04 -1.19
C VAL A 368 33.83 2.78 -2.03
N ILE A 369 33.82 1.63 -1.35
CA ILE A 369 33.83 0.31 -1.97
C ILE A 369 32.40 -0.24 -1.91
N ASN A 370 31.90 -0.65 -3.06
CA ASN A 370 30.63 -1.31 -3.26
C ASN A 370 30.86 -2.79 -3.63
N LYS A 371 30.33 -3.70 -2.81
CA LYS A 371 30.41 -5.17 -2.99
C LYS A 371 29.03 -5.81 -3.23
N LEU A 372 28.06 -5.04 -3.71
CA LEU A 372 26.68 -5.51 -3.84
C LEU A 372 26.49 -6.55 -4.96
N PHE A 373 27.42 -6.63 -5.91
CA PHE A 373 27.38 -7.57 -7.04
C PHE A 373 28.27 -8.77 -6.73
N GLU A 374 27.70 -9.98 -6.77
CA GLU A 374 28.47 -11.22 -6.54
C GLU A 374 29.62 -11.33 -7.54
N GLY A 375 30.85 -11.45 -7.01
CA GLY A 375 32.06 -11.59 -7.81
C GLY A 375 32.62 -10.28 -8.39
N GLU A 376 32.06 -9.11 -8.05
CA GLU A 376 32.58 -7.81 -8.48
C GLU A 376 32.80 -6.88 -7.26
N VAL A 377 34.02 -6.36 -7.12
CA VAL A 377 34.37 -5.33 -6.13
C VAL A 377 34.54 -4.01 -6.86
N ARG A 378 33.61 -3.08 -6.63
CA ARG A 378 33.65 -1.74 -7.20
C ARG A 378 34.17 -0.73 -6.19
N SER A 379 35.04 0.17 -6.61
CA SER A 379 35.57 1.26 -5.78
C SER A 379 35.37 2.58 -6.50
N SER A 380 34.60 3.48 -5.88
CA SER A 380 34.49 4.88 -6.29
C SER A 380 35.47 5.70 -5.48
N VAL A 381 36.36 6.42 -6.14
CA VAL A 381 37.41 7.25 -5.52
C VAL A 381 37.21 8.71 -5.93
N LEU A 382 37.08 9.59 -4.94
CA LEU A 382 37.05 11.03 -5.12
C LEU A 382 38.47 11.54 -4.89
N CYS A 383 39.01 12.24 -5.88
CA CYS A 383 40.43 12.58 -5.93
C CYS A 383 40.68 14.06 -5.62
N GLU A 384 41.85 14.37 -5.07
CA GLU A 384 42.30 15.75 -4.88
C GLU A 384 42.41 16.45 -6.24
N LYS A 385 41.96 17.71 -6.34
CA LYS A 385 41.84 18.42 -7.62
C LYS A 385 43.16 18.49 -8.39
N THR A 386 44.22 18.95 -7.75
CA THR A 386 45.56 19.11 -8.33
C THR A 386 46.14 17.79 -8.79
N SER A 387 46.02 16.75 -7.97
CA SER A 387 46.49 15.40 -8.27
C SER A 387 45.69 14.75 -9.41
N PHE A 388 44.36 14.91 -9.39
CA PHE A 388 43.47 14.41 -10.45
C PHE A 388 43.72 15.09 -11.78
N ASP A 389 43.86 16.42 -11.81
CA ASP A 389 44.10 17.17 -13.05
C ASP A 389 45.42 16.73 -13.70
N ALA A 390 46.48 16.53 -12.90
CA ALA A 390 47.76 16.01 -13.38
C ALA A 390 47.63 14.57 -13.92
N PHE A 391 46.98 13.69 -13.16
CA PHE A 391 46.72 12.32 -13.58
C PHE A 391 45.91 12.25 -14.89
N PHE A 392 44.84 13.05 -15.00
CA PHE A 392 43.96 13.05 -16.17
C PHE A 392 44.69 13.50 -17.44
N GLN A 393 45.59 14.50 -17.35
CA GLN A 393 46.40 14.91 -18.49
C GLN A 393 47.38 13.81 -18.91
N ASN A 394 48.04 13.15 -17.96
CA ASN A 394 48.94 12.04 -18.23
C ASN A 394 48.20 10.86 -18.87
N ALA A 395 47.04 10.48 -18.32
CA ALA A 395 46.17 9.44 -18.85
C ALA A 395 45.72 9.76 -20.28
N LYS A 396 45.37 11.02 -20.57
CA LYS A 396 44.98 11.45 -21.92
C LYS A 396 46.11 11.33 -22.95
N SER A 397 47.37 11.46 -22.51
CA SER A 397 48.55 11.30 -23.37
C SER A 397 49.03 9.86 -23.51
N ASP A 398 48.45 8.92 -22.78
CA ASP A 398 48.83 7.50 -22.77
C ASP A 398 47.86 6.71 -23.65
N ASP A 399 48.40 6.08 -24.70
CA ASP A 399 47.63 5.34 -25.71
C ASP A 399 46.80 4.18 -25.13
N ARG A 400 47.10 3.74 -23.90
CA ARG A 400 46.31 2.73 -23.19
C ARG A 400 44.93 3.26 -22.79
N TRP A 401 44.76 4.54 -22.50
CA TRP A 401 43.46 5.08 -22.10
C TRP A 401 42.60 5.36 -23.32
N LYS A 402 41.32 5.00 -23.24
CA LYS A 402 40.36 5.17 -24.35
C LYS A 402 39.20 6.05 -23.92
N GLU A 403 38.79 6.97 -24.78
CA GLU A 403 37.56 7.75 -24.60
C GLU A 403 36.31 6.87 -24.74
N GLU A 404 36.39 5.81 -25.56
CA GLU A 404 35.34 4.81 -25.72
C GLU A 404 35.95 3.40 -25.76
N LEU A 405 35.30 2.45 -25.09
CA LEU A 405 35.76 1.07 -25.08
C LEU A 405 35.52 0.41 -26.44
N PRO A 406 36.53 -0.23 -27.06
CA PRO A 406 36.33 -1.00 -28.29
C PRO A 406 35.17 -1.98 -28.18
N THR A 407 34.36 -2.10 -29.23
CA THR A 407 33.13 -2.92 -29.26
C THR A 407 33.36 -4.36 -28.80
N GLU A 408 34.53 -4.92 -29.13
CA GLU A 408 34.94 -6.28 -28.79
C GLU A 408 35.13 -6.47 -27.27
N LEU A 409 35.55 -5.42 -26.56
CA LEU A 409 35.79 -5.43 -25.12
C LEU A 409 34.55 -5.08 -24.30
N GLN A 410 33.50 -4.54 -24.92
CA GLN A 410 32.26 -4.17 -24.22
C GLN A 410 31.63 -5.38 -23.50
N GLY A 411 31.74 -6.58 -24.07
CA GLY A 411 31.27 -7.82 -23.44
C GLY A 411 32.09 -8.25 -22.22
N CYS A 412 33.32 -7.78 -22.10
CA CYS A 412 34.18 -8.03 -20.93
C CYS A 412 34.06 -6.94 -19.87
N ALA A 413 33.47 -5.78 -20.20
CA ALA A 413 33.33 -4.69 -19.25
C ALA A 413 32.33 -4.99 -18.11
N PRO A 414 32.45 -4.30 -16.96
CA PRO A 414 31.45 -4.37 -15.90
C PRO A 414 30.07 -3.94 -16.40
N ALA A 415 28.98 -4.49 -15.86
CA ALA A 415 27.62 -4.21 -16.32
C ALA A 415 27.18 -2.73 -16.21
N PHE A 416 27.95 -1.90 -15.50
CA PHE A 416 27.67 -0.48 -15.26
C PHE A 416 28.47 0.48 -16.16
N THR A 417 29.23 -0.01 -17.15
CA THR A 417 29.96 0.83 -18.11
C THR A 417 29.09 1.68 -19.03
N LEU A 418 27.76 1.59 -18.91
CA LEU A 418 26.77 2.47 -19.55
C LEU A 418 26.73 3.90 -18.98
N GLY A 419 27.74 4.33 -18.23
CA GLY A 419 27.87 5.69 -17.68
C GLY A 419 28.71 6.61 -18.56
N GLU A 420 28.49 7.93 -18.45
CA GLU A 420 29.36 8.95 -19.05
C GLU A 420 30.72 8.98 -18.33
N TYR A 421 31.73 8.33 -18.92
CA TYR A 421 33.14 8.43 -18.50
C TYR A 421 33.93 9.19 -19.57
N ASP A 422 34.96 9.92 -19.16
CA ASP A 422 35.81 10.67 -20.09
C ASP A 422 36.96 9.81 -20.64
N LEU A 423 37.52 8.93 -19.80
CA LEU A 423 38.57 7.98 -20.18
C LEU A 423 38.36 6.67 -19.42
N CYS A 424 38.65 5.56 -20.07
CA CYS A 424 38.56 4.23 -19.49
C CYS A 424 39.73 3.33 -19.92
N LEU A 425 39.93 2.27 -19.16
CA LEU A 425 40.98 1.28 -19.34
C LEU A 425 40.48 -0.07 -18.82
N ILE A 426 40.77 -1.15 -19.55
CA ILE A 426 40.60 -2.52 -19.04
C ILE A 426 41.97 -3.21 -19.03
N TYR A 427 42.28 -3.86 -17.91
CA TYR A 427 43.47 -4.65 -17.70
C TYR A 427 43.07 -6.10 -17.41
N ASN A 428 43.68 -7.04 -18.10
CA ASN A 428 43.53 -8.46 -17.83
C ASN A 428 44.70 -8.89 -16.94
N ALA A 429 44.42 -9.24 -15.67
CA ALA A 429 45.44 -9.59 -14.70
C ALA A 429 46.11 -10.94 -15.00
N ASP A 430 45.43 -11.84 -15.71
CA ASP A 430 45.98 -13.15 -16.07
C ASP A 430 46.91 -13.08 -17.29
N THR A 431 46.62 -12.19 -18.27
CA THR A 431 47.48 -12.03 -19.45
C THR A 431 48.50 -10.90 -19.31
N GLY A 432 48.28 -9.96 -18.38
CA GLY A 432 49.11 -8.77 -18.21
C GLY A 432 48.91 -7.72 -19.30
N GLU A 433 47.84 -7.81 -20.08
CA GLU A 433 47.60 -6.94 -21.24
C GLU A 433 46.49 -5.92 -20.98
N PHE A 434 46.63 -4.75 -21.61
CA PHE A 434 45.63 -3.69 -21.59
C PHE A 434 44.78 -3.74 -22.86
N ASN A 435 43.48 -3.51 -22.71
CA ASN A 435 42.51 -3.39 -23.81
C ASN A 435 42.63 -4.50 -24.86
N THR A 436 42.86 -5.73 -24.42
CA THR A 436 43.05 -6.88 -25.31
C THR A 436 42.19 -8.04 -24.80
N LEU A 437 41.54 -8.73 -25.73
CA LEU A 437 40.76 -9.92 -25.41
C LEU A 437 41.69 -11.13 -25.22
N PRO A 438 41.34 -12.08 -24.32
CA PRO A 438 42.08 -13.32 -24.22
C PRO A 438 41.99 -14.14 -25.52
N GLU A 439 43.05 -14.86 -25.88
CA GLU A 439 43.06 -15.72 -27.07
C GLU A 439 42.31 -17.06 -26.85
N LYS A 440 42.16 -17.49 -25.60
CA LYS A 440 41.59 -18.80 -25.24
C LYS A 440 40.30 -18.64 -24.47
N SER A 441 39.39 -19.60 -24.64
CA SER A 441 38.21 -19.69 -23.78
C SER A 441 38.64 -20.02 -22.35
N GLY A 442 38.08 -19.31 -21.37
CA GLY A 442 38.52 -19.43 -19.98
C GLY A 442 37.83 -18.43 -19.08
N GLU A 443 38.17 -18.50 -17.80
CA GLU A 443 37.75 -17.54 -16.79
C GLU A 443 38.94 -16.62 -16.50
N TYR A 444 38.72 -15.31 -16.65
CA TYR A 444 39.76 -14.30 -16.60
C TYR A 444 39.44 -13.23 -15.57
N HIS A 445 40.46 -12.77 -14.87
CA HIS A 445 40.43 -11.69 -13.91
C HIS A 445 40.71 -10.35 -14.59
N PHE A 446 39.78 -9.41 -14.42
CA PHE A 446 39.86 -8.10 -15.03
C PHE A 446 39.82 -6.99 -13.98
N ILE A 447 40.60 -5.96 -14.25
CA ILE A 447 40.54 -4.68 -13.54
C ILE A 447 40.12 -3.63 -14.56
N PHE A 448 38.98 -2.99 -14.31
CA PHE A 448 38.48 -1.88 -15.12
C PHE A 448 38.65 -0.58 -14.36
N ILE A 449 39.14 0.45 -15.05
CA ILE A 449 39.28 1.80 -14.49
C ILE A 449 38.63 2.80 -15.43
N ALA A 450 37.81 3.69 -14.89
CA ALA A 450 37.24 4.80 -15.61
C ALA A 450 37.34 6.11 -14.84
N THR A 451 37.53 7.21 -15.56
CA THR A 451 37.62 8.55 -15.01
C THR A 451 36.38 9.36 -15.39
N LYS A 452 35.96 10.23 -14.48
CA LYS A 452 34.94 11.25 -14.74
C LYS A 452 35.44 12.59 -14.26
N LYS A 453 35.79 13.45 -15.22
CA LYS A 453 36.41 14.75 -15.02
C LYS A 453 35.49 15.75 -14.34
N SER A 454 34.19 15.75 -14.67
CA SER A 454 33.21 16.66 -14.06
C SER A 454 33.18 16.53 -12.53
N ASP A 455 33.35 15.30 -12.04
CA ASP A 455 33.16 14.94 -10.64
C ASP A 455 34.49 14.71 -9.92
N ARG A 456 35.63 14.73 -10.65
CA ARG A 456 36.97 14.33 -10.18
C ARG A 456 37.01 12.92 -9.59
N THR A 457 36.27 12.00 -10.21
CA THR A 457 36.11 10.64 -9.68
C THR A 457 36.82 9.62 -10.55
N LEU A 458 37.36 8.60 -9.90
CA LEU A 458 37.85 7.37 -10.49
C LEU A 458 36.96 6.21 -10.06
N GLU A 459 36.51 5.42 -11.02
CA GLU A 459 35.75 4.19 -10.80
C GLU A 459 36.66 3.01 -11.13
N ILE A 460 36.87 2.13 -10.16
CA ILE A 460 37.67 0.92 -10.31
C ILE A 460 36.76 -0.29 -10.08
N ALA A 461 36.78 -1.27 -10.96
CA ALA A 461 36.11 -2.55 -10.75
C ALA A 461 37.10 -3.70 -10.87
N ASP A 462 37.11 -4.56 -9.87
CA ASP A 462 37.81 -5.84 -9.83
C ASP A 462 36.76 -6.95 -9.95
N TYR A 463 36.87 -7.79 -10.99
CA TYR A 463 35.88 -8.80 -11.29
C TYR A 463 36.43 -9.93 -12.15
N THR A 464 35.73 -11.06 -12.13
CA THR A 464 36.05 -12.23 -12.95
C THR A 464 34.97 -12.45 -14.02
N ARG A 465 35.39 -12.70 -15.27
CA ARG A 465 34.47 -12.97 -16.39
C ARG A 465 34.91 -14.21 -17.17
N LYS A 466 33.90 -14.96 -17.62
CA LYS A 466 34.10 -16.06 -18.57
C LYS A 466 34.14 -15.51 -19.99
N PHE A 467 35.21 -15.81 -20.70
CA PHE A 467 35.39 -15.49 -22.10
C PHE A 467 35.31 -16.77 -22.95
N THR A 468 34.63 -16.68 -24.09
CA THR A 468 34.58 -17.77 -25.08
C THR A 468 35.18 -17.25 -26.38
N ALA A 469 36.33 -17.81 -26.79
CA ALA A 469 36.96 -17.46 -28.05
C ALA A 469 36.10 -17.91 -29.23
N SER A 470 35.96 -17.05 -30.24
CA SER A 470 35.22 -17.34 -31.47
C SER A 470 35.80 -18.56 -32.18
N GLY A 471 35.06 -19.67 -32.18
CA GLY A 471 35.43 -20.92 -32.85
C GLY A 471 35.72 -22.12 -31.94
N GLN A 472 35.66 -21.99 -30.61
CA GLN A 472 35.72 -23.12 -29.69
C GLN A 472 34.39 -23.29 -28.95
N SER A 473 33.63 -24.34 -29.27
CA SER A 473 32.48 -24.77 -28.48
C SER A 473 32.95 -25.37 -27.14
N LEU A 474 32.18 -25.12 -26.08
CA LEU A 474 32.36 -25.78 -24.79
C LEU A 474 32.31 -27.32 -24.96
N PRO A 475 33.26 -28.09 -24.41
CA PRO A 475 33.08 -29.53 -24.29
C PRO A 475 32.00 -29.78 -23.23
N GLY A 476 30.76 -30.04 -23.65
CA GLY A 476 29.69 -30.46 -22.74
C GLY A 476 28.29 -29.89 -22.96
N ALA A 477 27.96 -29.34 -24.13
CA ALA A 477 26.56 -29.06 -24.49
C ALA A 477 26.14 -29.98 -25.65
N ALA A 478 25.76 -31.20 -25.31
CA ALA A 478 24.98 -32.13 -26.14
C ALA A 478 23.81 -32.65 -25.32
#